data_AF-A0A2M8BXF1-F1
#
_entry.id   AF-A0A2M8BXF1-F1
#
_cell.length_a   1.000
_cell.length_b   1.000
_cell.length_c   1.000
_cell.angle_alpha   90.00
_cell.angle_beta   90.00
_cell.angle_gamma   90.00
#
_symmetry.space_group_name_H-M   'P 1'
#
loop_
_entity.id
_entity.type
_entity.pdbx_description
1 polymer ?
#
loop_
_entity_poly.entity_id
_entity_poly.type
_entity_poly.pdbx_seq_one_letter_code
_entity_poly.pdbx_strand_id
1 'polypeptide(L)'
;MTESAQLLKFPSPFSLEKGRETRPAGVQLDELLSAPDVEARVAAFDPIHLHELIHEVGLSDAMDIALLTTPEQFQVFTDLDAWNRDRFDVERSEQWMDVLLQLDDTRFEAVFDALDPEILPLYLMNHLIVWLFERGENPPVVPDEENRPLIESPCHTYLIQYPADEDLATKARELVSRLYQVLGTSNGALMLESTRWELQSDLEETAYRFRNARLEDFGFRSREDAMWILSPLDPLELRAQVANLGGKEELTVGQLGQLPRRWLDALVAADDRFFITRCLEQLDEPHWKAVESQLVALGNTVACAVDVEAGDRVAVSNVFSDAVSTVSIGMEYCCTSSLTEGVEALKKMPLSSFHRAGRGILLKIRKQALDILAGGQVTVVEGSTSLLSRLESETLEALTSARGVRSPHSGEPLRRYAEVDEAIGVLLGIAAKELLFFQILGLQLDAIKALALTDGLAVGPGGVTFGNLLSTLVLRASRQDSKEPPPIATLLTPLTVAELSTDVELWGRAFEAFKTGLESRLPEALRATLRAFIDQAAKEVAEQLGGITGTPEPRYITAVLVME
;
A
#
# COMPACT_ATOMS: atom_id res chain seq x y z
N MET A 1 -34.82 -45.91 6.58
CA MET A 1 -33.95 -45.29 7.60
C MET A 1 -32.56 -45.21 7.01
N THR A 2 -32.25 -44.07 6.41
CA THR A 2 -30.90 -43.73 5.96
C THR A 2 -30.78 -42.25 6.24
N GLU A 3 -30.44 -41.94 7.50
CA GLU A 3 -30.06 -40.60 7.89
C GLU A 3 -28.80 -40.21 7.12
N SER A 4 -28.95 -39.21 6.27
CA SER A 4 -27.84 -38.45 5.71
C SER A 4 -27.09 -37.82 6.88
N ALA A 5 -25.94 -38.39 7.24
CA ALA A 5 -24.98 -37.74 8.10
C ALA A 5 -24.53 -36.44 7.42
N GLN A 6 -25.14 -35.32 7.81
CA GLN A 6 -24.56 -34.00 7.62
C GLN A 6 -23.25 -34.01 8.39
N LEU A 7 -22.14 -34.24 7.68
CA LEU A 7 -20.80 -33.97 8.19
C LEU A 7 -20.79 -32.51 8.63
N LEU A 8 -20.78 -32.29 9.95
CA LEU A 8 -20.45 -31.02 10.56
C LEU A 8 -19.12 -30.57 9.97
N LYS A 9 -19.15 -29.66 8.99
CA LYS A 9 -17.94 -28.99 8.51
C LYS A 9 -17.47 -28.12 9.65
N PHE A 10 -16.44 -28.57 10.37
CA PHE A 10 -15.73 -27.70 11.29
C PHE A 10 -15.24 -26.47 10.51
N PRO A 11 -15.38 -25.26 11.06
CA PRO A 11 -14.86 -24.05 10.43
C PRO A 11 -13.35 -24.19 10.22
N SER A 12 -12.85 -23.66 9.11
CA SER A 12 -11.40 -23.65 8.86
C SER A 12 -10.68 -22.82 9.95
N PRO A 13 -9.39 -23.08 10.21
CA PRO A 13 -8.59 -22.25 11.11
C PRO A 13 -8.65 -20.76 10.77
N PHE A 14 -8.60 -20.42 9.48
CA PHE A 14 -8.78 -19.06 9.01
C PHE A 14 -10.16 -18.48 9.35
N SER A 15 -11.23 -19.28 9.18
CA SER A 15 -12.59 -18.86 9.57
C SER A 15 -12.74 -18.65 11.07
N LEU A 16 -12.00 -19.41 11.89
CA LEU A 16 -11.96 -19.23 13.35
C LEU A 16 -11.21 -17.94 13.73
N GLU A 17 -10.09 -17.65 13.08
CA GLU A 17 -9.34 -16.41 13.29
C GLU A 17 -10.12 -15.18 12.82
N LYS A 18 -10.76 -15.23 11.64
CA LYS A 18 -11.74 -14.23 11.17
C LYS A 18 -12.88 -14.01 12.17
N GLY A 19 -13.32 -15.07 12.87
CA GLY A 19 -14.28 -14.95 13.96
C GLY A 19 -13.73 -14.22 15.18
N ARG A 20 -12.47 -14.47 15.56
CA ARG A 20 -11.77 -13.80 16.67
C ARG A 20 -11.50 -12.31 16.42
N GLU A 21 -11.27 -11.94 15.16
CA GLU A 21 -10.99 -10.59 14.66
C GLU A 21 -12.08 -9.55 15.00
N THR A 22 -13.34 -10.00 15.13
CA THR A 22 -14.47 -9.12 15.44
C THR A 22 -14.43 -8.47 16.83
N ARG A 23 -13.44 -8.80 17.67
CA ARG A 23 -13.31 -8.24 19.03
C ARG A 23 -12.40 -7.01 19.03
N PRO A 24 -12.89 -5.82 19.47
CA PRO A 24 -12.08 -4.61 19.60
C PRO A 24 -10.85 -4.82 20.48
N ALA A 25 -9.73 -4.14 20.18
CA ALA A 25 -8.49 -4.27 20.94
C ALA A 25 -8.66 -4.05 22.46
N GLY A 26 -9.45 -3.05 22.85
CA GLY A 26 -9.77 -2.78 24.26
C GLY A 26 -10.40 -3.97 24.97
N VAL A 27 -11.34 -4.68 24.31
CA VAL A 27 -11.97 -5.87 24.89
C VAL A 27 -10.94 -7.00 25.10
N GLN A 28 -9.96 -7.14 24.20
CA GLN A 28 -8.92 -8.15 24.34
C GLN A 28 -7.96 -7.84 25.48
N LEU A 29 -7.55 -6.57 25.64
CA LEU A 29 -6.74 -6.16 26.78
C LEU A 29 -7.50 -6.29 28.10
N ASP A 30 -8.78 -5.94 28.14
CA ASP A 30 -9.64 -6.12 29.32
C ASP A 30 -9.78 -7.60 29.71
N GLU A 31 -9.95 -8.49 28.71
CA GLU A 31 -9.97 -9.94 28.93
C GLU A 31 -8.63 -10.47 29.45
N LEU A 32 -7.51 -9.94 28.93
CA LEU A 32 -6.16 -10.29 29.38
C LEU A 32 -5.94 -9.84 30.83
N LEU A 33 -6.27 -8.60 31.16
CA LEU A 33 -6.21 -8.02 32.51
C LEU A 33 -7.08 -8.76 33.52
N SER A 34 -8.28 -9.18 33.09
CA SER A 34 -9.25 -9.88 33.94
C SER A 34 -8.90 -11.36 34.17
N ALA A 35 -7.88 -11.89 33.51
CA ALA A 35 -7.49 -13.28 33.67
C ALA A 35 -6.85 -13.53 35.05
N PRO A 36 -7.14 -14.67 35.71
CA PRO A 36 -6.58 -14.99 37.03
C PRO A 36 -5.04 -15.15 37.02
N ASP A 37 -4.46 -15.36 35.84
CA ASP A 37 -3.04 -15.59 35.57
C ASP A 37 -2.46 -14.50 34.63
N VAL A 38 -2.90 -13.25 34.79
CA VAL A 38 -2.55 -12.12 33.90
C VAL A 38 -1.06 -12.02 33.59
N GLU A 39 -0.17 -12.05 34.59
CA GLU A 39 1.28 -11.93 34.38
C GLU A 39 1.83 -13.04 33.48
N ALA A 40 1.43 -14.29 33.72
CA ALA A 40 1.86 -15.44 32.92
C ALA A 40 1.31 -15.37 31.50
N ARG A 41 0.10 -14.83 31.32
CA ARG A 41 -0.50 -14.65 29.98
C ARG A 41 0.13 -13.51 29.19
N VAL A 42 0.41 -12.39 29.85
CA VAL A 42 1.16 -11.28 29.25
C VAL A 42 2.53 -11.79 28.80
N ALA A 43 3.23 -12.53 29.66
CA ALA A 43 4.54 -13.10 29.34
C ALA A 43 4.53 -14.10 28.18
N ALA A 44 3.43 -14.84 28.00
CA ALA A 44 3.26 -15.79 26.89
C ALA A 44 2.70 -15.16 25.61
N PHE A 45 2.35 -13.87 25.64
CA PHE A 45 1.76 -13.18 24.50
C PHE A 45 2.84 -12.82 23.46
N ASP A 46 2.48 -12.92 22.18
CA ASP A 46 3.37 -12.51 21.08
C ASP A 46 3.72 -11.02 21.22
N PRO A 47 5.01 -10.64 21.26
CA PRO A 47 5.40 -9.24 21.47
C PRO A 47 4.85 -8.28 20.43
N ILE A 48 4.89 -8.63 19.14
CA ILE A 48 4.40 -7.74 18.06
C ILE A 48 2.90 -7.52 18.21
N HIS A 49 2.14 -8.58 18.48
CA HIS A 49 0.69 -8.46 18.66
C HIS A 49 0.34 -7.70 19.96
N LEU A 50 1.04 -7.94 21.08
CA LEU A 50 0.80 -7.21 22.31
C LEU A 50 1.07 -5.71 22.13
N HIS A 51 2.17 -5.37 21.46
CA HIS A 51 2.50 -4.01 21.05
C HIS A 51 1.37 -3.41 20.23
N GLU A 52 0.87 -4.13 19.21
CA GLU A 52 -0.24 -3.68 18.37
C GLU A 52 -1.47 -3.28 19.19
N LEU A 53 -1.88 -4.13 20.13
CA LEU A 53 -3.05 -3.91 20.99
C LEU A 53 -2.88 -2.70 21.90
N ILE A 54 -1.73 -2.57 22.58
CA ILE A 54 -1.43 -1.47 23.52
C ILE A 54 -1.63 -0.11 22.84
N HIS A 55 -1.08 0.05 21.65
CA HIS A 55 -1.14 1.30 20.89
C HIS A 55 -2.48 1.54 20.18
N GLU A 56 -3.22 0.50 19.80
CA GLU A 56 -4.57 0.70 19.26
C GLU A 56 -5.51 1.25 20.34
N VAL A 57 -5.34 0.80 21.58
CA VAL A 57 -6.04 1.33 22.75
C VAL A 57 -5.44 2.68 23.18
N GLY A 58 -4.13 2.84 23.03
CA GLY A 58 -3.36 3.97 23.52
C GLY A 58 -2.62 3.60 24.80
N LEU A 59 -1.33 3.95 24.88
CA LEU A 59 -0.47 3.53 26.00
C LEU A 59 -1.00 3.96 27.37
N SER A 60 -1.60 5.14 27.47
CA SER A 60 -2.18 5.64 28.73
C SER A 60 -3.32 4.76 29.24
N ASP A 61 -4.17 4.28 28.34
CA ASP A 61 -5.32 3.41 28.67
C ASP A 61 -4.90 1.94 28.83
N ALA A 62 -3.71 1.57 28.34
CA ALA A 62 -3.13 0.22 28.43
C ALA A 62 -1.98 0.12 29.46
N MET A 63 -1.79 1.12 30.33
CA MET A 63 -0.67 1.19 31.26
C MET A 63 -0.58 -0.03 32.19
N ASP A 64 -1.71 -0.53 32.68
CA ASP A 64 -1.74 -1.71 33.56
C ASP A 64 -1.16 -2.96 32.87
N ILE A 65 -1.34 -3.09 31.54
CA ILE A 65 -0.72 -4.15 30.76
C ILE A 65 0.77 -3.84 30.50
N ALA A 66 1.09 -2.59 30.15
CA ALA A 66 2.47 -2.19 29.86
C ALA A 66 3.40 -2.41 31.08
N LEU A 67 2.91 -2.20 32.29
CA LEU A 67 3.68 -2.46 33.52
C LEU A 67 3.91 -3.95 33.80
N LEU A 68 3.16 -4.86 33.16
CA LEU A 68 3.25 -6.31 33.30
C LEU A 68 4.12 -6.98 32.24
N THR A 69 4.67 -6.22 31.28
CA THR A 69 5.47 -6.77 30.17
C THR A 69 6.76 -7.40 30.67
N THR A 70 7.21 -8.45 29.99
CA THR A 70 8.54 -9.02 30.29
C THR A 70 9.65 -8.08 29.81
N PRO A 71 10.88 -8.22 30.32
CA PRO A 71 12.01 -7.45 29.83
C PRO A 71 12.25 -7.58 28.32
N GLU A 72 12.06 -8.78 27.76
CA GLU A 72 12.18 -9.02 26.32
C GLU A 72 11.08 -8.31 25.53
N GLN A 73 9.84 -8.31 26.03
CA GLN A 73 8.74 -7.56 25.40
C GLN A 73 9.03 -6.05 25.43
N PHE A 74 9.50 -5.52 26.57
CA PHE A 74 9.87 -4.11 26.71
C PHE A 74 10.99 -3.71 25.72
N GLN A 75 12.00 -4.57 25.55
CA GLN A 75 13.05 -4.38 24.55
C GLN A 75 12.48 -4.30 23.13
N VAL A 76 11.61 -5.25 22.75
CA VAL A 76 10.98 -5.26 21.41
C VAL A 76 10.14 -4.01 21.19
N PHE A 77 9.42 -3.55 22.20
CA PHE A 77 8.57 -2.35 22.09
C PHE A 77 9.42 -1.09 21.86
N THR A 78 10.55 -1.02 22.58
CA THR A 78 11.54 0.04 22.37
C THR A 78 12.16 -0.02 20.98
N ASP A 79 12.51 -1.22 20.49
CA ASP A 79 13.03 -1.42 19.12
C ASP A 79 12.02 -0.97 18.04
N LEU A 80 10.72 -1.13 18.28
CA LEU A 80 9.68 -0.74 17.32
C LEU A 80 9.42 0.77 17.31
N ASP A 81 9.38 1.41 18.48
CA ASP A 81 8.88 2.79 18.60
C ASP A 81 9.97 3.85 18.72
N ALA A 82 11.09 3.55 19.37
CA ALA A 82 12.10 4.55 19.77
C ALA A 82 13.06 4.96 18.63
N TRP A 83 12.73 4.64 17.38
CA TRP A 83 13.63 4.78 16.25
C TRP A 83 12.97 5.50 15.07
N ASN A 84 13.81 6.22 14.33
CA ASN A 84 13.50 6.75 13.02
C ASN A 84 14.62 6.32 12.07
N ARG A 85 14.37 5.25 11.31
CA ARG A 85 15.37 4.56 10.49
C ARG A 85 16.54 4.07 11.34
N ASP A 86 17.73 4.63 11.11
CA ASP A 86 18.99 4.31 11.76
C ASP A 86 19.34 5.26 12.93
N ARG A 87 18.42 6.16 13.28
CA ARG A 87 18.62 7.14 14.35
C ARG A 87 17.70 6.83 15.53
N PHE A 88 18.27 6.87 16.74
CA PHE A 88 17.47 6.84 17.96
C PHE A 88 16.66 8.14 18.07
N ASP A 89 15.37 8.01 18.32
CA ASP A 89 14.42 9.12 18.39
C ASP A 89 13.97 9.30 19.85
N VAL A 90 14.58 10.28 20.51
CA VAL A 90 14.37 10.54 21.93
C VAL A 90 12.91 10.88 22.25
N GLU A 91 12.25 11.66 21.40
CA GLU A 91 10.85 12.07 21.60
C GLU A 91 9.91 10.86 21.54
N ARG A 92 10.18 9.91 20.63
CA ARG A 92 9.38 8.68 20.54
C ARG A 92 9.67 7.69 21.67
N SER A 93 10.87 7.73 22.25
CA SER A 93 11.27 6.87 23.35
C SER A 93 10.62 7.25 24.69
N GLU A 94 10.21 8.52 24.85
CA GLU A 94 9.62 9.08 26.09
C GLU A 94 8.50 8.22 26.66
N GLN A 95 7.62 7.69 25.80
CA GLN A 95 6.49 6.90 26.23
C GLN A 95 6.91 5.61 26.96
N TRP A 96 8.01 4.98 26.54
CA TRP A 96 8.55 3.78 27.18
C TRP A 96 9.39 4.14 28.41
N MET A 97 10.00 5.33 28.44
CA MET A 97 10.63 5.84 29.65
C MET A 97 9.59 6.10 30.75
N ASP A 98 8.40 6.60 30.41
CA ASP A 98 7.30 6.75 31.36
C ASP A 98 6.85 5.41 31.95
N VAL A 99 6.83 4.35 31.14
CA VAL A 99 6.56 2.98 31.64
C VAL A 99 7.69 2.52 32.55
N LEU A 100 8.96 2.66 32.12
CA LEU A 100 10.13 2.27 32.90
C LEU A 100 10.15 2.92 34.29
N LEU A 101 9.86 4.23 34.36
CA LEU A 101 9.82 4.98 35.63
C LEU A 101 8.70 4.54 36.57
N GLN A 102 7.62 3.93 36.05
CA GLN A 102 6.49 3.45 36.84
C GLN A 102 6.61 1.98 37.28
N LEU A 103 7.57 1.22 36.75
CA LEU A 103 7.81 -0.16 37.17
C LEU A 103 8.16 -0.24 38.65
N ASP A 104 7.79 -1.32 39.33
CA ASP A 104 8.37 -1.61 40.65
C ASP A 104 9.88 -1.89 40.56
N ASP A 105 10.57 -1.85 41.70
CA ASP A 105 12.04 -1.99 41.76
C ASP A 105 12.54 -3.31 41.17
N THR A 106 11.80 -4.41 41.36
CA THR A 106 12.22 -5.73 40.86
C THR A 106 12.13 -5.79 39.34
N ARG A 107 11.04 -5.26 38.78
CA ARG A 107 10.86 -5.18 37.32
C ARG A 107 11.80 -4.18 36.68
N PHE A 108 12.05 -3.05 37.32
CA PHE A 108 13.01 -2.06 36.83
C PHE A 108 14.41 -2.66 36.70
N GLU A 109 14.87 -3.41 37.72
CA GLU A 109 16.15 -4.13 37.66
C GLU A 109 16.16 -5.16 36.52
N ALA A 110 15.11 -5.97 36.39
CA ALA A 110 15.01 -6.98 35.33
C ALA A 110 14.98 -6.36 33.91
N VAL A 111 14.28 -5.24 33.73
CA VAL A 111 14.27 -4.50 32.46
C VAL A 111 15.63 -3.89 32.18
N PHE A 112 16.29 -3.28 33.18
CA PHE A 112 17.62 -2.72 33.01
C PHE A 112 18.64 -3.78 32.57
N ASP A 113 18.60 -4.98 33.15
CA ASP A 113 19.53 -6.07 32.82
C ASP A 113 19.33 -6.65 31.41
N ALA A 114 18.11 -6.58 30.86
CA ALA A 114 17.79 -7.13 29.55
C ALA A 114 17.78 -6.09 28.43
N LEU A 115 17.51 -4.82 28.77
CA LEU A 115 17.49 -3.73 27.81
C LEU A 115 18.89 -3.56 27.21
N ASP A 116 18.92 -3.28 25.91
CA ASP A 116 20.11 -2.97 25.17
C ASP A 116 20.88 -1.85 25.90
N PRO A 117 22.14 -2.11 26.32
CA PRO A 117 22.86 -1.25 27.25
C PRO A 117 23.09 0.16 26.71
N GLU A 118 22.96 0.36 25.39
CA GLU A 118 23.15 1.64 24.74
C GLU A 118 21.91 2.55 24.82
N ILE A 119 20.71 2.01 25.06
CA ILE A 119 19.45 2.76 25.00
C ILE A 119 19.36 3.82 26.09
N LEU A 120 19.66 3.47 27.34
CA LEU A 120 19.61 4.43 28.46
C LEU A 120 20.69 5.51 28.35
N PRO A 121 21.96 5.20 28.05
CA PRO A 121 22.96 6.21 27.72
C PRO A 121 22.53 7.14 26.59
N LEU A 122 21.98 6.62 25.48
CA LEU A 122 21.46 7.43 24.38
C LEU A 122 20.36 8.39 24.83
N TYR A 123 19.40 7.90 25.63
CA TYR A 123 18.36 8.72 26.22
C TYR A 123 18.95 9.84 27.09
N LEU A 124 19.83 9.46 28.04
CA LEU A 124 20.46 10.40 28.96
C LEU A 124 21.34 11.44 28.23
N MET A 125 22.08 11.06 27.17
CA MET A 125 22.90 11.99 26.38
C MET A 125 22.09 13.08 25.68
N ASN A 126 20.85 12.76 25.27
CA ASN A 126 19.96 13.72 24.63
C ASN A 126 19.33 14.70 25.62
N HIS A 127 19.36 14.39 26.93
CA HIS A 127 18.74 15.22 27.97
C HIS A 127 19.72 15.85 28.95
N LEU A 128 20.86 15.21 29.21
CA LEU A 128 21.78 15.58 30.27
C LEU A 128 23.12 16.00 29.71
N ILE A 129 23.75 16.96 30.39
CA ILE A 129 25.18 17.18 30.28
C ILE A 129 25.81 16.79 31.62
N VAL A 130 26.83 15.94 31.54
CA VAL A 130 27.50 15.36 32.72
C VAL A 130 28.96 15.79 32.73
N TRP A 131 29.42 16.35 33.84
CA TRP A 131 30.82 16.70 34.07
C TRP A 131 31.40 15.89 35.22
N LEU A 132 32.68 15.56 35.09
CA LEU A 132 33.46 15.06 36.22
C LEU A 132 33.68 16.21 37.21
N PHE A 133 33.52 15.93 38.50
CA PHE A 133 33.66 16.91 39.56
C PHE A 133 34.46 16.34 40.73
N GLU A 134 35.53 17.04 41.10
CA GLU A 134 36.26 16.80 42.34
C GLU A 134 35.90 17.88 43.36
N ARG A 135 35.51 17.47 44.58
CA ARG A 135 35.16 18.43 45.64
C ARG A 135 36.34 19.35 45.96
N GLY A 136 36.12 20.65 45.79
CA GLY A 136 37.13 21.68 46.02
C GLY A 136 37.66 22.31 44.73
N GLU A 137 37.35 21.76 43.57
CA GLU A 137 37.55 22.41 42.28
C GLU A 137 36.43 23.40 41.96
N ASN A 138 36.73 24.39 41.12
CA ASN A 138 35.70 25.28 40.61
C ASN A 138 34.79 24.50 39.66
N PRO A 139 33.46 24.70 39.72
CA PRO A 139 32.55 24.12 38.73
C PRO A 139 32.96 24.50 37.30
N PRO A 140 32.63 23.67 36.30
CA PRO A 140 32.91 23.97 34.92
C PRO A 140 32.23 25.29 34.51
N VAL A 141 32.93 26.09 33.70
CA VAL A 141 32.38 27.35 33.16
C VAL A 141 31.43 26.99 32.03
N VAL A 142 30.12 27.09 32.30
CA VAL A 142 29.05 26.93 31.30
C VAL A 142 28.82 28.28 30.62
N PRO A 143 28.65 28.36 29.28
CA PRO A 143 28.31 29.61 28.60
C PRO A 143 27.03 30.25 29.19
N ASP A 144 27.00 31.57 29.29
CA ASP A 144 25.90 32.31 29.93
C ASP A 144 24.51 32.04 29.30
N GLU A 145 24.47 31.69 28.02
CA GLU A 145 23.24 31.34 27.27
C GLU A 145 22.65 29.97 27.67
N GLU A 146 23.41 29.15 28.41
CA GLU A 146 23.04 27.80 28.86
C GLU A 146 23.14 27.64 30.39
N ASN A 147 23.11 28.75 31.14
CA ASN A 147 23.34 28.78 32.59
C ASN A 147 22.17 28.19 33.40
N ARG A 148 22.01 26.86 33.30
CA ARG A 148 21.11 26.04 34.12
C ARG A 148 21.88 25.50 35.34
N PRO A 149 21.22 25.30 36.49
CA PRO A 149 21.86 24.79 37.71
C PRO A 149 22.59 23.46 37.48
N LEU A 150 23.80 23.36 38.00
CA LEU A 150 24.54 22.10 38.09
C LEU A 150 24.18 21.40 39.41
N ILE A 151 23.67 20.19 39.32
CA ILE A 151 23.24 19.39 40.46
C ILE A 151 24.26 18.26 40.68
N GLU A 152 24.70 18.08 41.93
CA GLU A 152 25.63 17.02 42.30
C GLU A 152 24.95 15.64 42.22
N SER A 153 25.63 14.66 41.63
CA SER A 153 25.12 13.29 41.55
C SER A 153 25.08 12.61 42.93
N PRO A 154 24.25 11.56 43.12
CA PRO A 154 24.18 10.83 44.39
C PRO A 154 25.52 10.21 44.85
N CYS A 155 26.46 9.93 43.94
CA CYS A 155 27.80 9.45 44.29
C CYS A 155 28.83 10.55 44.54
N HIS A 156 28.47 11.83 44.38
CA HIS A 156 29.34 12.99 44.62
C HIS A 156 30.55 13.11 43.68
N THR A 157 30.55 12.42 42.55
CA THR A 157 31.64 12.41 41.55
C THR A 157 31.31 13.23 40.31
N TYR A 158 30.03 13.52 40.07
CA TYR A 158 29.57 14.17 38.86
C TYR A 158 28.71 15.40 39.17
N LEU A 159 28.78 16.38 38.28
CA LEU A 159 27.78 17.45 38.17
C LEU A 159 26.90 17.16 36.96
N ILE A 160 25.60 17.29 37.12
CA ILE A 160 24.60 17.03 36.09
C ILE A 160 23.85 18.33 35.81
N GLN A 161 23.76 18.69 34.54
CA GLN A 161 22.85 19.72 34.06
C GLN A 161 21.67 19.05 33.38
N TYR A 162 20.49 19.30 33.94
CA TYR A 162 19.23 18.78 33.44
C TYR A 162 18.67 19.67 32.32
N PRO A 163 17.69 19.17 31.53
CA PRO A 163 16.98 19.94 30.52
C PRO A 163 16.39 21.25 31.06
N ALA A 164 16.15 22.21 30.16
CA ALA A 164 15.44 23.45 30.50
C ALA A 164 13.93 23.22 30.73
N ASP A 165 13.36 22.23 30.04
CA ASP A 165 11.99 21.79 30.23
C ASP A 165 11.87 21.07 31.58
N GLU A 166 10.99 21.56 32.46
CA GLU A 166 10.91 21.07 33.83
C GLU A 166 10.24 19.68 33.93
N ASP A 167 9.37 19.33 32.99
CA ASP A 167 8.75 18.00 32.95
C ASP A 167 9.83 16.96 32.58
N LEU A 168 10.62 17.24 31.54
CA LEU A 168 11.77 16.39 31.18
C LEU A 168 12.84 16.36 32.27
N ALA A 169 13.13 17.49 32.91
CA ALA A 169 14.08 17.55 34.02
C ALA A 169 13.60 16.71 35.23
N THR A 170 12.30 16.68 35.49
CA THR A 170 11.71 15.86 36.56
C THR A 170 11.89 14.38 36.26
N LYS A 171 11.53 13.92 35.05
CA LYS A 171 11.72 12.54 34.61
C LYS A 171 13.19 12.11 34.65
N ALA A 172 14.09 12.94 34.12
CA ALA A 172 15.51 12.64 34.10
C ALA A 172 16.13 12.59 35.52
N ARG A 173 15.68 13.44 36.44
CA ARG A 173 16.08 13.36 37.86
C ARG A 173 15.58 12.07 38.50
N GLU A 174 14.33 11.69 38.21
CA GLU A 174 13.74 10.46 38.71
C GLU A 174 14.48 9.23 38.18
N LEU A 175 14.78 9.19 36.87
CA LEU A 175 15.56 8.11 36.27
C LEU A 175 16.93 7.98 36.94
N VAL A 176 17.68 9.08 37.05
CA VAL A 176 18.98 9.07 37.75
C VAL A 176 18.80 8.58 39.19
N SER A 177 17.79 9.06 39.92
CA SER A 177 17.52 8.60 41.29
C SER A 177 17.28 7.08 41.33
N ARG A 178 16.46 6.54 40.42
CA ARG A 178 16.17 5.09 40.33
C ARG A 178 17.42 4.27 40.01
N LEU A 179 18.26 4.72 39.07
CA LEU A 179 19.52 4.03 38.74
C LEU A 179 20.40 3.86 39.99
N TYR A 180 20.47 4.86 40.87
CA TYR A 180 21.25 4.75 42.11
C TYR A 180 20.55 3.96 43.21
N GLN A 181 19.23 4.14 43.38
CA GLN A 181 18.47 3.55 44.48
C GLN A 181 18.19 2.06 44.26
N VAL A 182 17.87 1.67 43.03
CA VAL A 182 17.49 0.30 42.67
C VAL A 182 18.72 -0.51 42.25
N LEU A 183 19.52 0.00 41.31
CA LEU A 183 20.65 -0.74 40.73
C LEU A 183 21.96 -0.56 41.50
N GLY A 184 21.98 0.37 42.45
CA GLY A 184 23.14 0.68 43.28
C GLY A 184 24.13 1.65 42.65
N THR A 185 25.06 2.14 43.49
CA THR A 185 25.99 3.22 43.14
C THR A 185 26.88 2.92 41.93
N SER A 186 27.29 1.67 41.76
CA SER A 186 28.16 1.27 40.64
C SER A 186 27.47 1.42 39.29
N ASN A 187 26.23 0.90 39.16
CA ASN A 187 25.47 0.96 37.92
C ASN A 187 25.00 2.40 37.62
N GLY A 188 24.56 3.15 38.64
CA GLY A 188 24.25 4.57 38.47
C GLY A 188 25.46 5.41 38.02
N ALA A 189 26.65 5.17 38.57
CA ALA A 189 27.87 5.84 38.13
C ALA A 189 28.30 5.42 36.73
N LEU A 190 28.16 4.14 36.37
CA LEU A 190 28.47 3.63 35.04
C LEU A 190 27.63 4.33 33.97
N MET A 191 26.32 4.47 34.20
CA MET A 191 25.42 5.16 33.28
C MET A 191 25.83 6.62 33.05
N LEU A 192 26.15 7.36 34.12
CA LEU A 192 26.63 8.74 33.99
C LEU A 192 28.00 8.84 33.28
N GLU A 193 28.88 7.85 33.48
CA GLU A 193 30.18 7.80 32.79
C GLU A 193 29.99 7.54 31.29
N SER A 194 29.15 6.57 30.90
CA SER A 194 28.79 6.31 29.50
C SER A 194 28.19 7.55 28.86
N THR A 195 27.19 8.19 29.50
CA THR A 195 26.60 9.45 29.03
C THR A 195 27.62 10.57 28.79
N ARG A 196 28.69 10.62 29.59
CA ARG A 196 29.71 11.67 29.49
C ARG A 196 30.76 11.38 28.42
N TRP A 197 31.20 10.13 28.31
CA TRP A 197 32.45 9.76 27.62
C TRP A 197 32.26 9.13 26.25
N GLU A 198 31.16 8.40 26.06
CA GLU A 198 30.91 7.72 24.80
C GLU A 198 30.43 8.68 23.72
N LEU A 199 30.68 8.33 22.46
CA LEU A 199 30.22 9.10 21.33
C LEU A 199 28.82 8.62 20.94
N GLN A 200 27.85 9.54 20.90
CA GLN A 200 26.46 9.21 20.56
C GLN A 200 26.34 8.40 19.25
N SER A 201 27.13 8.72 18.22
CA SER A 201 27.07 7.97 16.94
C SER A 201 27.52 6.52 17.07
N ASP A 202 28.47 6.22 17.95
CA ASP A 202 28.98 4.86 18.16
C ASP A 202 27.94 4.01 18.90
N LEU A 203 27.23 4.62 19.87
CA LEU A 203 26.13 4.00 20.58
C LEU A 203 24.92 3.76 19.66
N GLU A 204 24.54 4.76 18.86
CA GLU A 204 23.45 4.63 17.88
C GLU A 204 23.75 3.51 16.87
N GLU A 205 24.97 3.44 16.33
CA GLU A 205 25.35 2.40 15.37
C GLU A 205 25.30 1.00 16.01
N THR A 206 25.80 0.88 17.24
CA THR A 206 25.82 -0.40 17.97
C THR A 206 24.40 -0.86 18.29
N ALA A 207 23.59 0.02 18.89
CA ALA A 207 22.20 -0.23 19.21
C ALA A 207 21.37 -0.56 17.96
N TYR A 208 21.59 0.15 16.85
CA TYR A 208 20.91 -0.11 15.58
C TYR A 208 21.21 -1.50 15.03
N ARG A 209 22.46 -1.96 15.12
CA ARG A 209 22.85 -3.33 14.69
C ARG A 209 22.17 -4.39 15.54
N PHE A 210 22.16 -4.23 16.86
CA PHE A 210 21.50 -5.19 17.76
C PHE A 210 19.99 -5.17 17.63
N ARG A 211 19.38 -3.99 17.48
CA ARG A 211 17.96 -3.82 17.14
C ARG A 211 17.60 -4.61 15.90
N ASN A 212 18.34 -4.42 14.80
CA ASN A 212 18.04 -5.13 13.55
C ASN A 212 18.16 -6.65 13.71
N ALA A 213 19.17 -7.13 14.45
CA ALA A 213 19.30 -8.55 14.74
C ALA A 213 18.09 -9.11 15.53
N ARG A 214 17.57 -8.36 16.50
CA ARG A 214 16.36 -8.75 17.25
C ARG A 214 15.09 -8.70 16.39
N LEU A 215 14.94 -7.66 15.56
CA LEU A 215 13.78 -7.51 14.68
C LEU A 215 13.76 -8.54 13.54
N GLU A 216 14.92 -9.08 13.14
CA GLU A 216 15.01 -10.19 12.18
C GLU A 216 14.30 -11.45 12.66
N ASP A 217 14.29 -11.72 13.97
CA ASP A 217 13.56 -12.85 14.56
C ASP A 217 12.04 -12.73 14.38
N PHE A 218 11.54 -11.50 14.21
CA PHE A 218 10.14 -11.19 13.89
C PHE A 218 9.90 -11.03 12.37
N GLY A 219 10.92 -11.28 11.54
CA GLY A 219 10.84 -11.24 10.09
C GLY A 219 11.11 -9.87 9.46
N PHE A 220 11.50 -8.86 10.25
CA PHE A 220 11.95 -7.57 9.73
C PHE A 220 13.42 -7.67 9.32
N ARG A 221 13.67 -7.78 8.01
CA ARG A 221 15.02 -7.91 7.48
C ARG A 221 15.62 -6.56 7.13
N SER A 222 16.94 -6.52 6.96
CA SER A 222 17.58 -5.37 6.32
C SER A 222 16.92 -5.06 4.97
N ARG A 223 16.82 -3.78 4.61
CA ARG A 223 16.22 -3.36 3.34
C ARG A 223 16.94 -3.98 2.15
N GLU A 224 18.27 -4.07 2.20
CA GLU A 224 19.09 -4.68 1.16
C GLU A 224 18.74 -6.16 0.94
N ASP A 225 18.59 -6.91 2.03
CA ASP A 225 18.19 -8.32 2.00
C ASP A 225 16.72 -8.50 1.62
N ALA A 226 15.89 -7.46 1.73
CA ALA A 226 14.49 -7.50 1.34
C ALA A 226 14.29 -7.17 -0.15
N MET A 227 15.21 -6.43 -0.80
CA MET A 227 15.04 -5.90 -2.16
C MET A 227 14.71 -6.96 -3.23
N TRP A 228 15.13 -8.22 -3.06
CA TRP A 228 14.82 -9.28 -4.01
C TRP A 228 13.31 -9.51 -4.17
N ILE A 229 12.49 -9.19 -3.15
CA ILE A 229 11.02 -9.31 -3.22
C ILE A 229 10.40 -8.39 -4.27
N LEU A 230 11.08 -7.28 -4.59
CA LEU A 230 10.66 -6.31 -5.57
C LEU A 230 11.07 -6.70 -7.00
N SER A 231 11.95 -7.69 -7.15
CA SER A 231 12.32 -8.23 -8.47
C SER A 231 11.18 -9.07 -9.03
N PRO A 232 10.57 -8.70 -10.17
CA PRO A 232 9.47 -9.48 -10.73
C PRO A 232 9.94 -10.89 -11.11
N LEU A 233 9.00 -11.83 -11.06
CA LEU A 233 9.15 -13.19 -11.57
C LEU A 233 8.19 -13.35 -12.76
N ASP A 234 8.55 -14.12 -13.79
CA ASP A 234 7.64 -14.33 -14.92
C ASP A 234 6.44 -15.18 -14.47
N PRO A 235 5.20 -14.65 -14.52
CA PRO A 235 4.02 -15.40 -14.09
C PRO A 235 3.76 -16.65 -14.94
N LEU A 236 4.24 -16.71 -16.20
CA LEU A 236 4.12 -17.91 -17.04
C LEU A 236 5.04 -19.04 -16.56
N GLU A 237 6.27 -18.72 -16.16
CA GLU A 237 7.21 -19.69 -15.60
C GLU A 237 6.67 -20.25 -14.27
N LEU A 238 6.13 -19.38 -13.40
CA LEU A 238 5.52 -19.83 -12.15
C LEU A 238 4.31 -20.73 -12.38
N ARG A 239 3.45 -20.38 -13.34
CA ARG A 239 2.31 -21.21 -13.73
C ARG A 239 2.73 -22.61 -14.18
N ALA A 240 3.81 -22.73 -14.95
CA ALA A 240 4.35 -24.02 -15.34
C ALA A 240 4.87 -24.84 -14.14
N GLN A 241 5.39 -24.17 -13.10
CA GLN A 241 5.78 -24.83 -11.86
C GLN A 241 4.56 -25.29 -11.03
N VAL A 242 3.50 -24.49 -10.98
CA VAL A 242 2.22 -24.85 -10.31
C VAL A 242 1.57 -26.05 -10.99
N ALA A 243 1.64 -26.15 -12.32
CA ALA A 243 1.17 -27.32 -13.04
C ALA A 243 1.98 -28.60 -12.73
N ASN A 244 3.21 -28.46 -12.22
CA ASN A 244 4.14 -29.55 -11.93
C ASN A 244 4.55 -29.59 -10.44
N LEU A 245 3.58 -29.47 -9.53
CA LEU A 245 3.83 -29.60 -8.08
C LEU A 245 4.12 -31.03 -7.62
N GLY A 246 3.96 -32.02 -8.51
CA GLY A 246 4.25 -33.41 -8.21
C GLY A 246 5.70 -33.60 -7.76
N GLY A 247 5.89 -34.11 -6.53
CA GLY A 247 7.21 -34.35 -5.94
C GLY A 247 7.82 -33.16 -5.18
N LYS A 248 7.15 -32.00 -5.13
CA LYS A 248 7.53 -30.93 -4.18
C LYS A 248 7.03 -31.28 -2.78
N GLU A 249 7.91 -31.12 -1.80
CA GLU A 249 7.57 -31.24 -0.39
C GLU A 249 6.64 -30.10 0.04
N GLU A 250 5.79 -30.40 1.03
CA GLU A 250 4.95 -29.39 1.66
C GLU A 250 5.80 -28.46 2.52
N LEU A 251 5.37 -27.21 2.61
CA LEU A 251 6.00 -26.19 3.42
C LEU A 251 5.76 -26.50 4.89
N THR A 252 6.83 -26.42 5.67
CA THR A 252 6.75 -26.62 7.12
C THR A 252 6.32 -25.34 7.80
N VAL A 253 5.72 -25.48 8.99
CA VAL A 253 5.38 -24.36 9.85
C VAL A 253 6.66 -23.57 10.19
N GLY A 254 6.64 -22.27 9.94
CA GLY A 254 7.73 -21.36 10.31
C GLY A 254 7.76 -21.06 11.80
N GLN A 255 8.82 -20.38 12.25
CA GLN A 255 8.95 -19.95 13.64
C GLN A 255 8.33 -18.57 13.92
N LEU A 256 7.88 -17.86 12.87
CA LEU A 256 7.27 -16.54 13.04
C LEU A 256 5.89 -16.66 13.68
N GLY A 257 5.58 -15.69 14.53
CA GLY A 257 4.40 -15.60 15.36
C GLY A 257 3.07 -15.51 14.60
N GLN A 258 2.01 -15.21 15.34
CA GLN A 258 0.66 -15.14 14.78
C GLN A 258 0.51 -13.95 13.85
N LEU A 259 -0.44 -14.03 12.91
CA LEU A 259 -0.77 -12.91 12.05
C LEU A 259 -1.26 -11.74 12.93
N PRO A 260 -0.60 -10.57 12.86
CA PRO A 260 -1.06 -9.39 13.58
C PRO A 260 -2.51 -9.03 13.18
N ARG A 261 -3.27 -8.49 14.14
CA ARG A 261 -4.72 -8.30 13.97
C ARG A 261 -5.04 -7.40 12.78
N ARG A 262 -4.32 -6.29 12.62
CA ARG A 262 -4.55 -5.34 11.52
C ARG A 262 -4.29 -5.94 10.14
N TRP A 263 -3.45 -6.97 10.08
CA TRP A 263 -3.20 -7.70 8.85
C TRP A 263 -4.30 -8.70 8.57
N LEU A 264 -4.85 -9.33 9.62
CA LEU A 264 -6.06 -10.12 9.51
C LEU A 264 -7.24 -9.23 9.03
N ASP A 265 -7.40 -8.04 9.59
CA ASP A 265 -8.37 -7.02 9.13
C ASP A 265 -8.19 -6.71 7.64
N ALA A 266 -6.96 -6.50 7.19
CA ALA A 266 -6.67 -6.24 5.77
C ALA A 266 -6.99 -7.46 4.87
N LEU A 267 -6.77 -8.68 5.38
CA LEU A 267 -7.07 -9.94 4.71
C LEU A 267 -8.57 -10.27 4.69
N VAL A 268 -9.36 -9.70 5.61
CA VAL A 268 -10.80 -9.96 5.76
C VAL A 268 -11.69 -8.83 5.24
N ALA A 269 -11.26 -7.57 5.32
CA ALA A 269 -11.87 -6.43 4.62
C ALA A 269 -11.80 -6.60 3.08
N ALA A 270 -10.90 -7.46 2.64
CA ALA A 270 -10.91 -8.11 1.35
C ALA A 270 -12.11 -9.06 1.24
N ASP A 271 -13.23 -8.55 0.72
CA ASP A 271 -14.48 -9.26 0.37
C ASP A 271 -14.26 -10.70 -0.13
N ASP A 272 -15.24 -11.60 0.05
CA ASP A 272 -15.24 -13.05 -0.23
C ASP A 272 -14.89 -13.44 -1.69
N ARG A 273 -14.54 -12.45 -2.51
CA ARG A 273 -14.09 -12.53 -3.91
C ARG A 273 -12.56 -12.64 -4.07
N PHE A 274 -11.75 -12.47 -3.02
CA PHE A 274 -10.30 -12.65 -3.13
C PHE A 274 -9.97 -14.13 -3.38
N PHE A 275 -9.07 -14.38 -4.32
CA PHE A 275 -8.72 -15.77 -4.65
C PHE A 275 -7.94 -16.43 -3.51
N ILE A 276 -7.00 -15.71 -2.89
CA ILE A 276 -6.23 -16.22 -1.75
C ILE A 276 -7.14 -16.58 -0.56
N THR A 277 -8.07 -15.71 -0.15
CA THR A 277 -8.94 -15.96 1.01
C THR A 277 -9.78 -17.22 0.82
N ARG A 278 -10.34 -17.44 -0.38
CA ARG A 278 -11.07 -18.67 -0.73
C ARG A 278 -10.22 -19.93 -0.71
N CYS A 279 -8.91 -19.82 -0.95
CA CYS A 279 -7.96 -20.92 -0.78
C CYS A 279 -7.64 -21.13 0.71
N LEU A 280 -7.44 -20.07 1.50
CA LEU A 280 -7.19 -20.15 2.93
C LEU A 280 -8.34 -20.83 3.69
N GLU A 281 -9.59 -20.57 3.29
CA GLU A 281 -10.79 -21.23 3.85
C GLU A 281 -10.83 -22.76 3.68
N GLN A 282 -9.98 -23.31 2.80
CA GLN A 282 -9.91 -24.75 2.53
C GLN A 282 -8.68 -25.42 3.16
N LEU A 283 -7.84 -24.66 3.86
CA LEU A 283 -6.67 -25.20 4.55
C LEU A 283 -7.05 -25.82 5.90
N ASP A 284 -6.40 -26.93 6.21
CA ASP A 284 -6.32 -27.51 7.54
C ASP A 284 -5.25 -26.81 8.39
N GLU A 285 -5.28 -27.05 9.71
CA GLU A 285 -4.49 -26.31 10.71
C GLU A 285 -2.98 -26.27 10.46
N PRO A 286 -2.29 -27.39 10.12
CA PRO A 286 -0.85 -27.34 9.89
C PRO A 286 -0.48 -26.46 8.70
N HIS A 287 -1.25 -26.54 7.62
CA HIS A 287 -1.02 -25.74 6.41
C HIS A 287 -1.41 -24.29 6.60
N TRP A 288 -2.48 -24.01 7.35
CA TRP A 288 -2.82 -22.65 7.77
C TRP A 288 -1.65 -22.00 8.52
N LYS A 289 -1.11 -22.66 9.55
CA LYS A 289 0.02 -22.13 10.34
C LYS A 289 1.27 -21.89 9.49
N ALA A 290 1.54 -22.76 8.51
CA ALA A 290 2.64 -22.55 7.57
C ALA A 290 2.41 -21.34 6.64
N VAL A 291 1.17 -21.10 6.21
CA VAL A 291 0.82 -19.94 5.37
C VAL A 291 0.75 -18.64 6.17
N GLU A 292 0.25 -18.69 7.41
CA GLU A 292 0.20 -17.57 8.35
C GLU A 292 1.61 -17.02 8.59
N SER A 293 2.55 -17.91 8.94
CA SER A 293 3.96 -17.56 9.16
C SER A 293 4.59 -16.94 7.90
N GLN A 294 4.18 -17.39 6.70
CA GLN A 294 4.62 -16.79 5.43
C GLN A 294 3.98 -15.44 5.12
N LEU A 295 2.72 -15.23 5.47
CA LEU A 295 2.05 -13.93 5.34
C LEU A 295 2.79 -12.90 6.19
N VAL A 296 3.18 -13.28 7.41
CA VAL A 296 3.98 -12.43 8.29
C VAL A 296 5.33 -12.11 7.69
N ALA A 297 6.07 -13.13 7.27
CA ALA A 297 7.36 -12.96 6.62
C ALA A 297 7.27 -12.06 5.39
N LEU A 298 6.24 -12.28 4.55
CA LEU A 298 6.04 -11.51 3.32
C LEU A 298 5.72 -10.05 3.63
N GLY A 299 4.78 -9.79 4.55
CA GLY A 299 4.41 -8.44 4.97
C GLY A 299 5.62 -7.63 5.42
N ASN A 300 6.37 -8.17 6.38
CA ASN A 300 7.59 -7.54 6.91
C ASN A 300 8.66 -7.38 5.83
N THR A 301 8.89 -8.40 4.99
CA THR A 301 9.86 -8.29 3.89
C THR A 301 9.47 -7.18 2.90
N VAL A 302 8.19 -7.06 2.53
CA VAL A 302 7.76 -6.00 1.61
C VAL A 302 7.87 -4.63 2.29
N ALA A 303 7.48 -4.49 3.55
CA ALA A 303 7.62 -3.25 4.33
C ALA A 303 9.08 -2.79 4.39
N CYS A 304 10.01 -3.68 4.73
CA CYS A 304 11.45 -3.39 4.74
C CYS A 304 11.95 -2.99 3.34
N ALA A 305 11.53 -3.69 2.28
CA ALA A 305 11.97 -3.40 0.91
C ALA A 305 11.52 -2.01 0.40
N VAL A 306 10.33 -1.55 0.84
CA VAL A 306 9.79 -0.24 0.47
C VAL A 306 10.11 0.87 1.48
N ASP A 307 11.03 0.63 2.42
CA ASP A 307 11.52 1.61 3.40
C ASP A 307 10.44 2.09 4.38
N VAL A 308 9.54 1.19 4.79
CA VAL A 308 8.54 1.46 5.83
C VAL A 308 9.09 1.08 7.20
N GLU A 309 9.01 2.00 8.15
CA GLU A 309 9.43 1.81 9.54
C GLU A 309 8.52 0.81 10.26
N ALA A 310 9.08 -0.09 11.07
CA ALA A 310 8.33 -1.13 11.76
C ALA A 310 7.28 -0.56 12.73
N GLY A 311 7.54 0.61 13.34
CA GLY A 311 6.60 1.31 14.22
C GLY A 311 5.44 2.02 13.48
N ASP A 312 5.54 2.28 12.17
CA ASP A 312 4.45 2.93 11.40
C ASP A 312 3.38 1.91 11.00
N ARG A 313 2.48 1.60 11.94
CA ARG A 313 1.42 0.60 11.78
C ARG A 313 0.51 0.87 10.59
N VAL A 314 0.20 2.13 10.30
CA VAL A 314 -0.70 2.47 9.19
C VAL A 314 0.02 2.20 7.88
N ALA A 315 1.28 2.61 7.74
CA ALA A 315 2.08 2.29 6.57
C ALA A 315 2.29 0.78 6.42
N VAL A 316 2.64 0.07 7.49
CA VAL A 316 2.85 -1.39 7.48
C VAL A 316 1.56 -2.12 7.09
N SER A 317 0.41 -1.76 7.65
CA SER A 317 -0.89 -2.36 7.30
C SER A 317 -1.27 -2.11 5.84
N ASN A 318 -1.04 -0.89 5.32
CA ASN A 318 -1.28 -0.60 3.90
C ASN A 318 -0.36 -1.43 2.99
N VAL A 319 0.92 -1.56 3.34
CA VAL A 319 1.87 -2.39 2.60
C VAL A 319 1.45 -3.86 2.62
N PHE A 320 0.98 -4.35 3.77
CA PHE A 320 0.47 -5.71 3.89
C PHE A 320 -0.75 -5.93 2.97
N SER A 321 -1.70 -4.99 2.97
CA SER A 321 -2.88 -5.04 2.09
C SER A 321 -2.48 -5.07 0.60
N ASP A 322 -1.52 -4.23 0.19
CA ASP A 322 -0.96 -4.22 -1.16
C ASP A 322 -0.27 -5.56 -1.49
N ALA A 323 0.49 -6.12 -0.56
CA ALA A 323 1.21 -7.39 -0.73
C ALA A 323 0.24 -8.56 -0.91
N VAL A 324 -0.78 -8.68 -0.05
CA VAL A 324 -1.82 -9.72 -0.15
C VAL A 324 -2.62 -9.59 -1.44
N SER A 325 -2.99 -8.37 -1.83
CA SER A 325 -3.68 -8.13 -3.10
C SER A 325 -2.83 -8.56 -4.30
N THR A 326 -1.53 -8.27 -4.25
CA THR A 326 -0.56 -8.68 -5.28
C THR A 326 -0.39 -10.20 -5.32
N VAL A 327 -0.33 -10.87 -4.17
CA VAL A 327 -0.32 -12.35 -4.09
C VAL A 327 -1.60 -12.93 -4.69
N SER A 328 -2.77 -12.39 -4.34
CA SER A 328 -4.06 -12.83 -4.86
C SER A 328 -4.08 -12.80 -6.39
N ILE A 329 -3.64 -11.70 -7.01
CA ILE A 329 -3.52 -11.58 -8.47
C ILE A 329 -2.56 -12.62 -9.06
N GLY A 330 -1.37 -12.77 -8.45
CA GLY A 330 -0.37 -13.73 -8.90
C GLY A 330 -0.86 -15.17 -8.83
N MET A 331 -1.51 -15.54 -7.73
CA MET A 331 -2.11 -16.86 -7.55
C MET A 331 -3.26 -17.10 -8.53
N GLU A 332 -4.18 -16.15 -8.67
CA GLU A 332 -5.34 -16.30 -9.55
C GLU A 332 -4.90 -16.54 -11.01
N TYR A 333 -3.88 -15.82 -11.47
CA TYR A 333 -3.29 -16.03 -12.79
C TYR A 333 -2.60 -17.40 -12.92
N CYS A 334 -1.74 -17.75 -11.96
CA CYS A 334 -0.93 -18.97 -12.04
C CYS A 334 -1.73 -20.25 -11.83
N CYS A 335 -2.82 -20.19 -11.05
CA CYS A 335 -3.71 -21.32 -10.77
C CYS A 335 -4.95 -21.32 -11.68
N THR A 336 -5.05 -20.42 -12.66
CA THR A 336 -6.21 -20.32 -13.58
C THR A 336 -7.57 -20.22 -12.88
N SER A 337 -7.61 -19.52 -11.73
CA SER A 337 -8.77 -19.44 -10.84
C SER A 337 -9.28 -20.82 -10.33
N SER A 338 -8.47 -21.88 -10.41
CA SER A 338 -8.78 -23.22 -9.87
C SER A 338 -8.46 -23.26 -8.37
N LEU A 339 -9.49 -23.36 -7.54
CA LEU A 339 -9.32 -23.43 -6.08
C LEU A 339 -8.48 -24.64 -5.65
N THR A 340 -8.64 -25.79 -6.31
CA THR A 340 -7.88 -27.00 -5.99
C THR A 340 -6.39 -26.81 -6.26
N GLU A 341 -6.03 -26.19 -7.39
CA GLU A 341 -4.63 -25.86 -7.70
C GLU A 341 -4.10 -24.79 -6.74
N GLY A 342 -4.92 -23.80 -6.39
CA GLY A 342 -4.56 -22.76 -5.43
C GLY A 342 -4.25 -23.30 -4.03
N VAL A 343 -5.07 -24.22 -3.52
CA VAL A 343 -4.85 -24.87 -2.22
C VAL A 343 -3.56 -25.71 -2.26
N GLU A 344 -3.36 -26.53 -3.29
CA GLU A 344 -2.12 -27.31 -3.41
C GLU A 344 -0.87 -26.44 -3.61
N ALA A 345 -1.01 -25.31 -4.30
CA ALA A 345 0.04 -24.32 -4.44
C ALA A 345 0.42 -23.67 -3.11
N LEU A 346 -0.55 -23.28 -2.27
CA LEU A 346 -0.28 -22.72 -0.94
C LEU A 346 0.49 -23.67 -0.03
N LYS A 347 0.25 -24.98 -0.16
CA LYS A 347 0.96 -25.99 0.63
C LYS A 347 2.42 -26.18 0.21
N LYS A 348 2.80 -25.85 -1.02
CA LYS A 348 4.07 -26.30 -1.63
C LYS A 348 4.93 -25.18 -2.22
N MET A 349 4.39 -23.96 -2.35
CA MET A 349 5.05 -22.83 -3.00
C MET A 349 5.10 -21.62 -2.08
N PRO A 350 6.25 -20.93 -1.98
CA PRO A 350 6.36 -19.79 -1.10
C PRO A 350 5.54 -18.61 -1.62
N LEU A 351 4.82 -17.91 -0.73
CA LEU A 351 3.96 -16.76 -1.10
C LEU A 351 4.72 -15.64 -1.82
N SER A 352 6.00 -15.49 -1.52
CA SER A 352 6.90 -14.55 -2.20
C SER A 352 6.99 -14.79 -3.71
N SER A 353 6.82 -16.03 -4.19
CA SER A 353 6.79 -16.35 -5.63
C SER A 353 5.55 -15.75 -6.28
N PHE A 354 4.37 -15.92 -5.67
CA PHE A 354 3.13 -15.36 -6.17
C PHE A 354 3.11 -13.84 -6.08
N HIS A 355 3.65 -13.26 -5.00
CA HIS A 355 3.84 -11.81 -4.90
C HIS A 355 4.70 -11.27 -6.06
N ARG A 356 5.86 -11.88 -6.32
CA ARG A 356 6.75 -11.46 -7.42
C ARG A 356 6.13 -11.65 -8.80
N ALA A 357 5.34 -12.69 -9.00
CA ALA A 357 4.59 -12.93 -10.24
C ALA A 357 3.46 -11.90 -10.43
N GLY A 358 2.64 -11.66 -9.40
CA GLY A 358 1.60 -10.64 -9.41
C GLY A 358 2.16 -9.24 -9.65
N ARG A 359 3.28 -8.90 -9.00
CA ARG A 359 4.02 -7.66 -9.27
C ARG A 359 4.48 -7.57 -10.72
N GLY A 360 4.97 -8.66 -11.31
CA GLY A 360 5.33 -8.73 -12.72
C GLY A 360 4.16 -8.39 -13.66
N ILE A 361 2.95 -8.86 -13.34
CA ILE A 361 1.72 -8.54 -14.07
C ILE A 361 1.41 -7.04 -13.93
N LEU A 362 1.39 -6.52 -12.70
CA LEU A 362 1.08 -5.11 -12.41
C LEU A 362 2.09 -4.14 -13.06
N LEU A 363 3.37 -4.48 -13.06
CA LEU A 363 4.41 -3.68 -13.72
C LEU A 363 4.24 -3.66 -15.24
N LYS A 364 3.82 -4.76 -15.86
CA LYS A 364 3.55 -4.82 -17.31
C LYS A 364 2.40 -3.89 -17.69
N ILE A 365 1.28 -3.91 -16.97
CA ILE A 365 0.13 -3.04 -17.28
C ILE A 365 0.44 -1.57 -16.99
N ARG A 366 1.17 -1.27 -15.91
CA ARG A 366 1.63 0.10 -15.62
C ARG A 366 2.53 0.62 -16.73
N LYS A 367 3.47 -0.20 -17.22
CA LYS A 367 4.35 0.16 -18.32
C LYS A 367 3.54 0.48 -19.58
N GLN A 368 2.57 -0.35 -19.94
CA GLN A 368 1.71 -0.10 -21.09
C GLN A 368 0.93 1.22 -20.95
N ALA A 369 0.39 1.52 -19.77
CA ALA A 369 -0.29 2.79 -19.50
C ALA A 369 0.67 3.99 -19.64
N LEU A 370 1.89 3.89 -19.11
CA LEU A 370 2.91 4.93 -19.25
C LEU A 370 3.36 5.11 -20.71
N ASP A 371 3.49 4.03 -21.47
CA ASP A 371 3.87 4.10 -22.90
C ASP A 371 2.79 4.83 -23.72
N ILE A 372 1.49 4.62 -23.42
CA ILE A 372 0.38 5.37 -24.03
C ILE A 372 0.48 6.87 -23.71
N LEU A 373 0.70 7.23 -22.44
CA LEU A 373 0.85 8.63 -22.04
C LEU A 373 2.08 9.28 -22.71
N ALA A 374 3.20 8.58 -22.77
CA ALA A 374 4.42 9.05 -23.41
C ALA A 374 4.28 9.23 -24.93
N GLY A 375 3.40 8.46 -25.58
CA GLY A 375 3.08 8.60 -27.00
C GLY A 375 2.40 9.93 -27.36
N GLY A 376 1.72 10.58 -26.41
CA GLY A 376 1.12 11.91 -26.57
C GLY A 376 -0.08 11.99 -27.53
N GLN A 377 -0.49 10.87 -28.13
CA GLN A 377 -1.60 10.77 -29.08
C GLN A 377 -2.98 10.71 -28.42
N VAL A 378 -3.02 10.76 -27.09
CA VAL A 378 -4.25 10.73 -26.27
C VAL A 378 -4.69 12.11 -25.76
N THR A 379 -4.07 13.20 -26.23
CA THR A 379 -4.35 14.53 -25.71
C THR A 379 -4.23 15.65 -26.74
N VAL A 380 -5.12 16.63 -26.64
CA VAL A 380 -5.00 17.93 -27.33
C VAL A 380 -4.63 19.08 -26.39
N VAL A 381 -4.92 18.94 -25.09
CA VAL A 381 -4.58 19.93 -24.05
C VAL A 381 -3.43 19.39 -23.20
N GLU A 382 -2.29 20.08 -23.20
CA GLU A 382 -1.11 19.68 -22.42
C GLU A 382 -1.47 19.39 -20.96
N GLY A 383 -0.95 18.28 -20.42
CA GLY A 383 -1.24 17.84 -19.06
C GLY A 383 -2.59 17.15 -18.83
N SER A 384 -3.36 16.88 -19.89
CA SER A 384 -4.63 16.14 -19.82
C SER A 384 -4.63 14.88 -20.70
N THR A 385 -5.69 14.06 -20.61
CA THR A 385 -6.01 12.95 -21.53
C THR A 385 -7.28 13.25 -22.32
N SER A 386 -7.41 14.48 -22.83
CA SER A 386 -8.67 15.02 -23.37
C SER A 386 -9.30 14.17 -24.48
N LEU A 387 -8.51 13.46 -25.30
CA LEU A 387 -9.07 12.62 -26.38
C LEU A 387 -9.73 11.33 -25.87
N LEU A 388 -9.50 10.95 -24.62
CA LEU A 388 -10.02 9.72 -24.05
C LEU A 388 -11.42 9.93 -23.45
N SER A 389 -12.19 8.84 -23.36
CA SER A 389 -13.39 8.85 -22.52
C SER A 389 -13.01 9.01 -21.03
N ARG A 390 -14.01 9.32 -20.20
CA ARG A 390 -13.82 9.44 -18.76
C ARG A 390 -13.25 8.16 -18.14
N LEU A 391 -13.84 7.00 -18.47
CA LEU A 391 -13.39 5.70 -17.96
C LEU A 391 -11.94 5.39 -18.37
N GLU A 392 -11.58 5.69 -19.62
CA GLU A 392 -10.20 5.50 -20.11
C GLU A 392 -9.20 6.40 -19.38
N SER A 393 -9.57 7.66 -19.15
CA SER A 393 -8.74 8.62 -18.41
C SER A 393 -8.54 8.20 -16.96
N GLU A 394 -9.64 7.86 -16.26
CA GLU A 394 -9.60 7.37 -14.87
C GLU A 394 -8.77 6.08 -14.76
N THR A 395 -8.87 5.19 -15.75
CA THR A 395 -8.06 3.96 -15.80
C THR A 395 -6.57 4.27 -15.96
N LEU A 396 -6.18 5.14 -16.90
CA LEU A 396 -4.76 5.52 -17.06
C LEU A 396 -4.21 6.18 -15.80
N GLU A 397 -4.97 7.08 -15.17
CA GLU A 397 -4.58 7.73 -13.92
C GLU A 397 -4.38 6.70 -12.81
N ALA A 398 -5.33 5.77 -12.63
CA ALA A 398 -5.24 4.74 -11.61
C ALA A 398 -4.07 3.77 -11.82
N LEU A 399 -3.77 3.40 -13.07
CA LEU A 399 -2.63 2.53 -13.40
C LEU A 399 -1.27 3.22 -13.21
N THR A 400 -1.21 4.53 -13.42
CA THR A 400 0.04 5.33 -13.39
C THR A 400 0.28 6.07 -12.08
N SER A 401 -0.66 6.00 -11.13
CA SER A 401 -0.58 6.62 -9.81
C SER A 401 0.78 6.44 -9.12
N ALA A 402 1.25 7.48 -8.44
CA ALA A 402 2.49 7.43 -7.66
C ALA A 402 2.44 6.39 -6.53
N ARG A 403 1.23 6.05 -6.06
CA ARG A 403 1.00 5.05 -5.01
C ARG A 403 1.05 3.60 -5.52
N GLY A 404 1.35 3.39 -6.79
CA GLY A 404 1.31 2.07 -7.44
C GLY A 404 0.05 1.90 -8.29
N VAL A 405 -0.17 0.68 -8.79
CA VAL A 405 -1.35 0.37 -9.62
C VAL A 405 -2.60 0.30 -8.73
N ARG A 406 -3.65 1.00 -9.13
CA ARG A 406 -4.93 1.10 -8.39
C ARG A 406 -6.13 0.80 -9.29
N SER A 407 -7.25 0.50 -8.65
CA SER A 407 -8.56 0.39 -9.30
C SER A 407 -9.10 1.78 -9.63
N PRO A 408 -9.57 2.02 -10.86
CA PRO A 408 -10.17 3.31 -11.23
C PRO A 408 -11.47 3.59 -10.48
N HIS A 409 -12.14 2.56 -9.97
CA HIS A 409 -13.43 2.70 -9.30
C HIS A 409 -13.31 3.04 -7.81
N SER A 410 -12.39 2.38 -7.10
CA SER A 410 -12.23 2.54 -5.64
C SER A 410 -11.01 3.36 -5.23
N GLY A 411 -10.01 3.51 -6.11
CA GLY A 411 -8.70 4.08 -5.77
C GLY A 411 -7.83 3.16 -4.89
N GLU A 412 -8.34 1.98 -4.52
CA GLU A 412 -7.62 0.94 -3.77
C GLU A 412 -6.73 0.10 -4.70
N PRO A 413 -5.80 -0.71 -4.17
CA PRO A 413 -5.05 -1.68 -4.97
C PRO A 413 -5.98 -2.59 -5.79
N LEU A 414 -5.53 -3.04 -6.96
CA LEU A 414 -6.22 -4.12 -7.68
C LEU A 414 -6.12 -5.41 -6.86
N ARG A 415 -7.23 -6.14 -6.75
CA ARG A 415 -7.36 -7.29 -5.83
C ARG A 415 -7.58 -8.61 -6.56
N ARG A 416 -8.13 -8.54 -7.77
CA ARG A 416 -8.47 -9.70 -8.62
C ARG A 416 -7.84 -9.57 -10.00
N TYR A 417 -7.52 -10.71 -10.60
CA TYR A 417 -7.05 -10.76 -11.97
C TYR A 417 -8.11 -10.27 -12.97
N ALA A 418 -9.41 -10.42 -12.66
CA ALA A 418 -10.48 -9.86 -13.47
C ALA A 418 -10.37 -8.32 -13.64
N GLU A 419 -9.97 -7.59 -12.60
CA GLU A 419 -9.78 -6.13 -12.68
C GLU A 419 -8.55 -5.77 -13.53
N VAL A 420 -7.53 -6.63 -13.50
CA VAL A 420 -6.35 -6.52 -14.39
C VAL A 420 -6.76 -6.75 -15.85
N ASP A 421 -7.59 -7.76 -16.13
CA ASP A 421 -8.08 -8.07 -17.48
C ASP A 421 -8.98 -6.95 -18.02
N GLU A 422 -9.86 -6.39 -17.18
CA GLU A 422 -10.66 -5.20 -17.49
C GLU A 422 -9.75 -4.02 -17.87
N ALA A 423 -8.71 -3.74 -17.07
CA ALA A 423 -7.76 -2.68 -17.35
C ALA A 423 -6.98 -2.92 -18.66
N ILE A 424 -6.56 -4.16 -18.94
CA ILE A 424 -5.93 -4.54 -20.21
C ILE A 424 -6.89 -4.28 -21.39
N GLY A 425 -8.17 -4.62 -21.23
CA GLY A 425 -9.20 -4.34 -22.23
C GLY A 425 -9.33 -2.85 -22.54
N VAL A 426 -9.29 -1.99 -21.51
CA VAL A 426 -9.30 -0.53 -21.68
C VAL A 426 -8.06 -0.04 -22.43
N LEU A 427 -6.85 -0.47 -22.03
CA LEU A 427 -5.60 -0.10 -22.71
C LEU A 427 -5.58 -0.55 -24.18
N LEU A 428 -6.09 -1.75 -24.47
CA LEU A 428 -6.25 -2.26 -25.83
C LEU A 428 -7.23 -1.40 -26.64
N GLY A 429 -8.32 -0.95 -26.00
CA GLY A 429 -9.28 -0.01 -26.58
C GLY A 429 -8.65 1.31 -26.98
N ILE A 430 -7.80 1.88 -26.12
CA ILE A 430 -7.07 3.12 -26.40
C ILE A 430 -6.12 2.92 -27.58
N ALA A 431 -5.27 1.88 -27.55
CA ALA A 431 -4.34 1.58 -28.64
C ALA A 431 -5.06 1.34 -29.98
N ALA A 432 -6.23 0.69 -29.94
CA ALA A 432 -7.05 0.49 -31.13
C ALA A 432 -7.58 1.82 -31.70
N LYS A 433 -7.99 2.76 -30.84
CA LYS A 433 -8.40 4.11 -31.25
C LYS A 433 -7.24 4.87 -31.87
N GLU A 434 -6.06 4.87 -31.25
CA GLU A 434 -4.86 5.51 -31.81
C GLU A 434 -4.53 4.95 -33.21
N LEU A 435 -4.55 3.62 -33.37
CA LEU A 435 -4.39 2.97 -34.66
C LEU A 435 -5.45 3.44 -35.67
N LEU A 436 -6.74 3.43 -35.29
CA LEU A 436 -7.83 3.85 -36.15
C LEU A 436 -7.63 5.29 -36.63
N PHE A 437 -7.43 6.23 -35.71
CA PHE A 437 -7.39 7.64 -36.04
C PHE A 437 -6.10 8.06 -36.76
N PHE A 438 -4.93 7.64 -36.26
CA PHE A 438 -3.66 8.15 -36.76
C PHE A 438 -3.07 7.31 -37.89
N GLN A 439 -3.29 5.99 -37.91
CA GLN A 439 -2.71 5.12 -38.94
C GLN A 439 -3.70 4.74 -40.04
N ILE A 440 -4.96 4.44 -39.69
CA ILE A 440 -5.97 4.01 -40.68
C ILE A 440 -6.65 5.21 -41.32
N LEU A 441 -7.15 6.16 -40.53
CA LEU A 441 -7.76 7.39 -41.04
C LEU A 441 -6.71 8.42 -41.44
N GLY A 442 -5.46 8.30 -40.97
CA GLY A 442 -4.35 9.17 -41.35
C GLY A 442 -4.45 10.58 -40.79
N LEU A 443 -5.22 10.77 -39.71
CA LEU A 443 -5.34 12.08 -39.06
C LEU A 443 -3.99 12.50 -38.48
N GLN A 444 -3.74 13.82 -38.46
CA GLN A 444 -2.59 14.40 -37.80
C GLN A 444 -3.03 15.02 -36.48
N LEU A 445 -2.25 14.81 -35.40
CA LEU A 445 -2.57 15.35 -34.08
C LEU A 445 -2.68 16.88 -34.11
N ASP A 446 -1.82 17.56 -34.87
CA ASP A 446 -1.86 19.02 -35.02
C ASP A 446 -3.16 19.52 -35.67
N ALA A 447 -3.76 18.73 -36.57
CA ALA A 447 -5.04 19.08 -37.16
C ALA A 447 -6.18 18.96 -36.14
N ILE A 448 -6.12 17.95 -35.26
CA ILE A 448 -7.10 17.77 -34.18
C ILE A 448 -6.93 18.88 -33.12
N LYS A 449 -5.69 19.27 -32.79
CA LYS A 449 -5.40 20.43 -31.93
C LYS A 449 -5.93 21.73 -32.52
N ALA A 450 -5.71 21.97 -33.81
CA ALA A 450 -6.23 23.15 -34.49
C ALA A 450 -7.77 23.18 -34.45
N LEU A 451 -8.44 22.04 -34.67
CA LEU A 451 -9.89 21.92 -34.51
C LEU A 451 -10.32 22.23 -33.06
N ALA A 452 -9.66 21.66 -32.07
CA ALA A 452 -10.00 21.87 -30.66
C ALA A 452 -9.88 23.34 -30.21
N LEU A 453 -9.01 24.12 -30.86
CA LEU A 453 -8.79 25.55 -30.62
C LEU A 453 -9.70 26.46 -31.48
N THR A 454 -10.67 25.91 -32.19
CA THR A 454 -11.60 26.72 -33.00
C THR A 454 -12.51 27.54 -32.10
N ASP A 455 -12.51 28.87 -32.29
CA ASP A 455 -13.40 29.79 -31.57
C ASP A 455 -14.87 29.42 -31.81
N GLY A 456 -15.63 29.27 -30.72
CA GLY A 456 -17.05 28.89 -30.79
C GLY A 456 -17.30 27.38 -30.84
N LEU A 457 -16.31 26.52 -30.60
CA LEU A 457 -16.56 25.09 -30.39
C LEU A 457 -17.27 24.86 -29.05
N ALA A 458 -18.49 24.31 -29.07
CA ALA A 458 -19.36 24.23 -27.89
C ALA A 458 -18.80 23.41 -26.72
N VAL A 459 -18.04 22.36 -27.01
CA VAL A 459 -17.42 21.49 -25.98
C VAL A 459 -16.07 22.02 -25.49
N GLY A 460 -15.54 23.08 -26.10
CA GLY A 460 -14.20 23.59 -25.87
C GLY A 460 -13.08 22.59 -26.20
N PRO A 461 -11.80 22.98 -26.02
CA PRO A 461 -10.66 22.14 -26.37
C PRO A 461 -10.55 20.87 -25.51
N GLY A 462 -10.92 20.95 -24.22
CA GLY A 462 -10.87 19.82 -23.30
C GLY A 462 -12.01 18.80 -23.50
N GLY A 463 -13.06 19.15 -24.26
CA GLY A 463 -14.19 18.26 -24.54
C GLY A 463 -14.06 17.47 -25.85
N VAL A 464 -12.99 17.63 -26.62
CA VAL A 464 -12.75 16.86 -27.85
C VAL A 464 -12.26 15.46 -27.49
N THR A 465 -13.06 14.44 -27.82
CA THR A 465 -12.77 13.02 -27.54
C THR A 465 -12.70 12.20 -28.84
N PHE A 466 -12.11 11.01 -28.81
CA PHE A 466 -12.19 10.07 -29.93
C PHE A 466 -13.64 9.74 -30.29
N GLY A 467 -14.54 9.64 -29.31
CA GLY A 467 -15.97 9.36 -29.56
C GLY A 467 -16.62 10.44 -30.41
N ASN A 468 -16.56 11.71 -29.98
CA ASN A 468 -17.20 12.79 -30.72
C ASN A 468 -16.47 13.16 -32.02
N LEU A 469 -15.16 12.92 -32.10
CA LEU A 469 -14.40 13.03 -33.33
C LEU A 469 -14.87 11.99 -34.35
N LEU A 470 -14.98 10.71 -33.95
CA LEU A 470 -15.49 9.64 -34.82
C LEU A 470 -16.87 10.00 -35.37
N SER A 471 -17.79 10.34 -34.47
CA SER A 471 -19.16 10.70 -34.84
C SER A 471 -19.18 11.85 -35.84
N THR A 472 -18.42 12.92 -35.58
CA THR A 472 -18.32 14.08 -36.49
C THR A 472 -17.81 13.68 -37.87
N LEU A 473 -16.76 12.85 -37.94
CA LEU A 473 -16.21 12.34 -39.21
C LEU A 473 -17.24 11.52 -39.98
N VAL A 474 -17.95 10.61 -39.32
CA VAL A 474 -18.98 9.75 -39.93
C VAL A 474 -20.14 10.59 -40.47
N LEU A 475 -20.62 11.57 -39.70
CA LEU A 475 -21.72 12.44 -40.11
C LEU A 475 -21.31 13.41 -41.23
N ARG A 476 -20.07 13.88 -41.25
CA ARG A 476 -19.53 14.69 -42.35
C ARG A 476 -19.38 13.87 -43.63
N ALA A 477 -18.92 12.62 -43.53
CA ALA A 477 -18.75 11.72 -44.66
C ALA A 477 -20.11 11.34 -45.29
N SER A 478 -21.15 11.12 -44.49
CA SER A 478 -22.47 10.70 -45.00
C SER A 478 -23.21 11.77 -45.80
N ARG A 479 -22.83 13.05 -45.66
CA ARG A 479 -23.40 14.17 -46.43
C ARG A 479 -22.70 14.44 -47.75
N GLN A 480 -21.57 13.77 -48.01
CA GLN A 480 -20.82 13.96 -49.24
C GLN A 480 -21.38 13.00 -50.30
N ASP A 481 -22.03 13.55 -51.32
CA ASP A 481 -22.61 12.78 -52.44
C ASP A 481 -21.56 12.37 -53.50
N SER A 482 -20.27 12.51 -53.17
CA SER A 482 -19.14 12.29 -54.08
C SER A 482 -18.67 10.84 -54.08
N LYS A 483 -18.28 10.32 -55.25
CA LYS A 483 -17.63 9.01 -55.39
C LYS A 483 -16.18 9.00 -54.87
N GLU A 484 -15.57 10.16 -54.72
CA GLU A 484 -14.22 10.31 -54.16
C GLU A 484 -14.28 10.61 -52.67
N PRO A 485 -13.42 9.99 -51.83
CA PRO A 485 -13.40 10.27 -50.41
C PRO A 485 -13.01 11.73 -50.17
N PRO A 486 -13.78 12.47 -49.35
CA PRO A 486 -13.50 13.87 -49.09
C PRO A 486 -12.13 14.08 -48.43
N PRO A 487 -11.51 15.27 -48.61
CA PRO A 487 -10.30 15.62 -47.87
C PRO A 487 -10.53 15.50 -46.37
N ILE A 488 -9.53 14.97 -45.65
CA ILE A 488 -9.57 14.84 -44.18
C ILE A 488 -9.87 16.18 -43.50
N ALA A 489 -9.33 17.28 -44.01
CA ALA A 489 -9.59 18.62 -43.50
C ALA A 489 -11.09 18.98 -43.54
N THR A 490 -11.82 18.54 -44.56
CA THR A 490 -13.27 18.76 -44.68
C THR A 490 -14.04 17.92 -43.67
N LEU A 491 -13.57 16.70 -43.39
CA LEU A 491 -14.18 15.83 -42.39
C LEU A 491 -13.94 16.32 -40.96
N LEU A 492 -12.81 16.98 -40.70
CA LEU A 492 -12.45 17.61 -39.43
C LEU A 492 -13.06 19.01 -39.25
N THR A 493 -14.24 19.28 -39.81
CA THR A 493 -14.96 20.53 -39.56
C THR A 493 -16.11 20.29 -38.59
N PRO A 494 -16.19 21.02 -37.45
CA PRO A 494 -17.32 20.89 -36.53
C PRO A 494 -18.65 21.16 -37.24
N LEU A 495 -19.71 20.50 -36.81
CA LEU A 495 -21.06 20.66 -37.34
C LEU A 495 -21.65 22.01 -36.90
N THR A 496 -22.55 22.57 -37.71
CA THR A 496 -23.42 23.67 -37.29
C THR A 496 -24.75 23.10 -36.76
N VAL A 497 -25.49 23.88 -35.96
CA VAL A 497 -26.82 23.47 -35.47
C VAL A 497 -27.77 23.13 -36.61
N ALA A 498 -27.72 23.90 -37.71
CA ALA A 498 -28.55 23.68 -38.89
C ALA A 498 -28.24 22.37 -39.62
N GLU A 499 -27.04 21.84 -39.44
CA GLU A 499 -26.63 20.57 -40.03
C GLU A 499 -27.12 19.37 -39.22
N LEU A 500 -27.46 19.52 -37.94
CA LEU A 500 -27.92 18.41 -37.10
C LEU A 500 -29.29 17.90 -37.57
N SER A 501 -29.33 16.65 -38.00
CA SER A 501 -30.56 15.92 -38.31
C SER A 501 -31.04 15.11 -37.11
N THR A 502 -32.35 15.03 -36.90
CA THR A 502 -32.99 14.13 -35.92
C THR A 502 -33.30 12.75 -36.51
N ASP A 503 -32.90 12.48 -37.76
CA ASP A 503 -33.13 11.21 -38.45
C ASP A 503 -32.17 10.11 -37.97
N VAL A 504 -32.62 9.33 -36.99
CA VAL A 504 -31.86 8.21 -36.41
C VAL A 504 -31.54 7.12 -37.44
N GLU A 505 -32.41 6.88 -38.44
CA GLU A 505 -32.17 5.87 -39.48
C GLU A 505 -31.06 6.29 -40.45
N LEU A 506 -30.96 7.60 -40.74
CA LEU A 506 -29.87 8.15 -41.52
C LEU A 506 -28.52 7.94 -40.79
N TRP A 507 -28.48 8.19 -39.48
CA TRP A 507 -27.27 7.97 -38.68
C TRP A 507 -26.87 6.51 -38.63
N GLY A 508 -27.80 5.60 -38.35
CA GLY A 508 -27.52 4.16 -38.34
C GLY A 508 -26.92 3.67 -39.66
N ARG A 509 -27.46 4.11 -40.80
CA ARG A 509 -26.90 3.78 -42.13
C ARG A 509 -25.49 4.33 -42.34
N ALA A 510 -25.22 5.55 -41.89
CA ALA A 510 -23.89 6.17 -42.01
C ALA A 510 -22.82 5.39 -41.22
N PHE A 511 -23.12 5.02 -39.97
CA PHE A 511 -22.22 4.24 -39.14
C PHE A 511 -22.00 2.82 -39.68
N GLU A 512 -23.04 2.14 -40.17
CA GLU A 512 -22.90 0.81 -40.78
C GLU A 512 -22.10 0.86 -42.09
N ALA A 513 -22.29 1.89 -42.92
CA ALA A 513 -21.48 2.08 -44.12
C ALA A 513 -20.00 2.33 -43.78
N PHE A 514 -19.73 3.16 -42.77
CA PHE A 514 -18.37 3.44 -42.29
C PHE A 514 -17.69 2.18 -41.75
N LYS A 515 -18.39 1.43 -40.90
CA LYS A 515 -17.95 0.15 -40.32
C LYS A 515 -17.61 -0.88 -41.39
N THR A 516 -18.50 -1.07 -42.37
CA THR A 516 -18.29 -1.98 -43.51
C THR A 516 -17.10 -1.54 -44.36
N GLY A 517 -16.97 -0.23 -44.62
CA GLY A 517 -15.86 0.32 -45.41
C GLY A 517 -14.48 0.18 -44.76
N LEU A 518 -14.43 0.12 -43.42
CA LEU A 518 -13.19 -0.07 -42.67
C LEU A 518 -12.81 -1.54 -42.48
N GLU A 519 -13.76 -2.47 -42.57
CA GLU A 519 -13.62 -3.85 -42.12
C GLU A 519 -12.41 -4.59 -42.73
N SER A 520 -12.11 -4.33 -44.00
CA SER A 520 -10.96 -4.89 -44.73
C SER A 520 -9.62 -4.26 -44.36
N ARG A 521 -9.63 -3.07 -43.76
CA ARG A 521 -8.45 -2.28 -43.37
C ARG A 521 -8.07 -2.49 -41.90
N LEU A 522 -8.98 -3.05 -41.08
CA LEU A 522 -8.74 -3.29 -39.66
C LEU A 522 -7.94 -4.58 -39.42
N PRO A 523 -6.90 -4.55 -38.56
CA PRO A 523 -6.23 -5.77 -38.10
C PRO A 523 -7.21 -6.72 -37.43
N GLU A 524 -7.09 -8.01 -37.73
CA GLU A 524 -8.02 -9.04 -37.24
C GLU A 524 -8.17 -9.03 -35.71
N ALA A 525 -7.06 -8.88 -34.99
CA ALA A 525 -7.02 -8.85 -33.53
C ALA A 525 -7.82 -7.70 -32.90
N LEU A 526 -8.07 -6.60 -33.63
CA LEU A 526 -8.72 -5.39 -33.10
C LEU A 526 -10.11 -5.14 -33.67
N ARG A 527 -10.58 -5.97 -34.61
CA ARG A 527 -11.88 -5.79 -35.29
C ARG A 527 -13.04 -5.73 -34.30
N ALA A 528 -13.06 -6.64 -33.32
CA ALA A 528 -14.13 -6.68 -32.32
C ALA A 528 -14.16 -5.40 -31.47
N THR A 529 -13.00 -4.98 -30.96
CA THR A 529 -12.85 -3.75 -30.16
C THR A 529 -13.26 -2.51 -30.92
N LEU A 530 -12.82 -2.36 -32.17
CA LEU A 530 -13.16 -1.20 -32.99
C LEU A 530 -14.62 -1.19 -33.42
N ARG A 531 -15.24 -2.35 -33.69
CA ARG A 531 -16.68 -2.44 -33.93
C ARG A 531 -17.47 -1.98 -32.71
N ALA A 532 -17.12 -2.50 -31.53
CA ALA A 532 -17.77 -2.09 -30.29
C ALA A 532 -17.66 -0.57 -30.06
N PHE A 533 -16.49 0.02 -30.34
CA PHE A 533 -16.31 1.47 -30.27
C PHE A 533 -17.18 2.24 -31.27
N ILE A 534 -17.25 1.80 -32.54
CA ILE A 534 -18.08 2.45 -33.58
C ILE A 534 -19.58 2.32 -33.24
N ASP A 535 -20.01 1.14 -32.80
CA ASP A 535 -21.39 0.88 -32.40
C ASP A 535 -21.79 1.70 -31.17
N GLN A 536 -20.86 1.87 -30.20
CA GLN A 536 -21.06 2.73 -29.04
C GLN A 536 -21.19 4.21 -29.44
N ALA A 537 -20.34 4.71 -30.34
CA ALA A 537 -20.45 6.07 -30.87
C ALA A 537 -21.78 6.29 -31.62
N ALA A 538 -22.23 5.32 -32.41
CA ALA A 538 -23.52 5.37 -33.10
C ALA A 538 -24.69 5.46 -32.10
N LYS A 539 -24.62 4.68 -31.02
CA LYS A 539 -25.61 4.69 -29.94
C LYS A 539 -25.66 6.04 -29.21
N GLU A 540 -24.50 6.60 -28.84
CA GLU A 540 -24.42 7.91 -28.17
C GLU A 540 -25.01 9.03 -29.04
N VAL A 541 -24.73 9.01 -30.35
CA VAL A 541 -25.33 9.96 -31.31
C VAL A 541 -26.84 9.77 -31.39
N ALA A 542 -27.34 8.53 -31.48
CA ALA A 542 -28.76 8.25 -31.54
C ALA A 542 -29.51 8.67 -30.26
N GLU A 543 -28.93 8.44 -29.09
CA GLU A 543 -29.49 8.83 -27.80
C GLU A 543 -29.54 10.35 -27.63
N GLN A 544 -28.44 11.05 -27.96
CA GLN A 544 -28.37 12.50 -27.77
C GLN A 544 -29.11 13.29 -28.85
N LEU A 545 -29.06 12.87 -30.12
CA LEU A 545 -29.70 13.59 -31.23
C LEU A 545 -31.13 13.12 -31.53
N GLY A 546 -31.45 11.84 -31.30
CA GLY A 546 -32.78 11.29 -31.56
C GLY A 546 -33.86 11.80 -30.59
N GLY A 547 -33.47 12.26 -29.40
CA GLY A 547 -34.37 12.80 -28.39
C GLY A 547 -34.67 14.31 -28.50
N ILE A 548 -34.04 15.02 -29.45
CA ILE A 548 -34.15 16.47 -29.56
C ILE A 548 -35.49 16.85 -30.20
N THR A 549 -36.28 17.68 -29.49
CA THR A 549 -37.47 18.34 -30.04
C THR A 549 -37.21 19.85 -30.13
N GLY A 550 -37.13 20.40 -31.35
CA GLY A 550 -36.81 21.81 -31.60
C GLY A 550 -35.35 22.06 -31.97
N THR A 551 -34.90 23.33 -31.92
CA THR A 551 -33.51 23.71 -32.22
C THR A 551 -32.61 23.38 -31.02
N PRO A 552 -31.64 22.47 -31.15
CA PRO A 552 -30.83 22.08 -30.00
C PRO A 552 -29.82 23.16 -29.61
N GLU A 553 -29.62 23.32 -28.32
CA GLU A 553 -28.56 24.18 -27.79
C GLU A 553 -27.20 23.46 -27.88
N PRO A 554 -26.20 24.03 -28.60
CA PRO A 554 -24.90 23.41 -28.86
C PRO A 554 -24.19 22.88 -27.62
N ARG A 555 -24.23 23.63 -26.51
CA ARG A 555 -23.57 23.30 -25.23
C ARG A 555 -24.00 21.98 -24.61
N TYR A 556 -25.18 21.44 -24.96
CA TYR A 556 -25.68 20.17 -24.45
C TYR A 556 -25.40 18.99 -25.40
N ILE A 557 -24.72 19.24 -26.53
CA ILE A 557 -24.39 18.24 -27.54
C ILE A 557 -22.91 17.90 -27.40
N THR A 558 -22.62 16.67 -26.98
CA THR A 558 -21.27 16.20 -26.62
C THR A 558 -20.82 15.00 -27.45
N ALA A 559 -21.74 14.26 -28.07
CA ALA A 559 -21.50 13.09 -28.91
C ALA A 559 -20.99 13.45 -30.31
N VAL A 560 -21.08 14.73 -30.70
CA VAL A 560 -20.50 15.30 -31.93
C VAL A 560 -19.93 16.68 -31.63
N LEU A 561 -19.00 17.13 -32.46
CA LEU A 561 -18.40 18.46 -32.36
C LEU A 561 -19.31 19.47 -33.08
N VAL A 562 -19.77 20.49 -32.35
CA VAL A 562 -20.74 21.49 -32.84
C VAL A 562 -20.25 22.91 -32.55
N MET A 563 -20.49 23.84 -33.47
CA MET A 563 -20.26 25.28 -33.29
C MET A 563 -21.43 25.94 -32.56
N GLU A 564 -21.13 26.88 -31.67
CA GLU A 564 -22.10 27.76 -30.99
C GLU A 564 -22.79 28.77 -31.92
#